data_AF-A0A5S3YUF6-F1
#
_entry.id   AF-A0A5S3YUF6-F1
#
_cell.length_a   1.000
_cell.length_b   1.000
_cell.length_c   1.000
_cell.angle_alpha   90.00
_cell.angle_beta   90.00
_cell.angle_gamma   90.00
#
_symmetry.space_group_name_H-M   'P 1'
#
loop_
_entity.id
_entity.type
_entity.pdbx_description
1 polymer ?
#
loop_
_entity_poly.entity_id
_entity_poly.type
_entity_poly.pdbx_seq_one_letter_code
_entity_poly.pdbx_strand_id
1 'polypeptide(L)'
;EKFYDGLRIYRFVEGFVAQGGDQGEPKKLSKAKRAVDAEFFYTSKNRLPITSLKMIDGYAPVTGFLDGFAVAQSADGKNTWQTHCPGIFAMARGNEINSGGTEFYITLAPVRYLDRNITVFGRVLHG
;
A
#
# COMPACT_ATOMS: atom_id res chain seq x y z
N GLU A 1 -6.90 -20.18 -2.53
CA GLU A 1 -8.15 -20.58 -3.22
C GLU A 1 -8.23 -20.13 -4.70
N LYS A 2 -7.10 -19.81 -5.36
CA LYS A 2 -7.06 -19.39 -6.78
C LYS A 2 -8.04 -18.25 -7.11
N PHE A 3 -8.30 -17.38 -6.14
CA PHE A 3 -9.34 -16.36 -6.22
C PHE A 3 -9.14 -15.42 -7.43
N TYR A 4 -7.89 -14.99 -7.63
CA TYR A 4 -7.51 -14.04 -8.68
C TYR A 4 -7.41 -14.66 -10.09
N ASP A 5 -7.53 -15.98 -10.24
CA ASP A 5 -7.41 -16.64 -11.56
C ASP A 5 -8.54 -16.17 -12.49
N GLY A 6 -8.18 -15.61 -13.66
CA GLY A 6 -9.14 -15.05 -14.62
C GLY A 6 -9.74 -13.70 -14.23
N LEU A 7 -9.29 -13.08 -13.13
CA LEU A 7 -9.56 -11.67 -12.86
C LEU A 7 -8.64 -10.79 -13.72
N ARG A 8 -8.99 -9.51 -13.83
CA ARG A 8 -8.36 -8.57 -14.75
C ARG A 8 -7.81 -7.35 -14.01
N ILE A 9 -6.81 -6.73 -14.62
CA ILE A 9 -6.50 -5.31 -14.37
C ILE A 9 -7.53 -4.51 -15.17
N TYR A 10 -8.51 -3.92 -14.50
CA TYR A 10 -9.65 -3.26 -15.14
C TYR A 10 -9.53 -1.73 -15.17
N ARG A 11 -8.63 -1.15 -14.38
CA ARG A 11 -8.40 0.29 -14.34
C ARG A 11 -6.91 0.58 -14.44
N PHE A 12 -6.51 1.21 -15.53
CA PHE A 12 -5.14 1.67 -15.75
C PHE A 12 -5.16 3.18 -15.93
N VAL A 13 -4.35 3.88 -15.13
CA VAL A 13 -4.17 5.32 -15.25
C VAL A 13 -2.68 5.57 -15.34
N GLU A 14 -2.23 5.99 -16.51
CA GLU A 14 -0.82 6.30 -16.78
C GLU A 14 -0.30 7.33 -15.78
N GLY A 15 0.93 7.12 -15.28
CA GLY A 15 1.52 7.98 -14.26
C GLY A 15 0.83 7.92 -12.89
N PHE A 16 -0.07 6.95 -12.65
CA PHE A 16 -0.76 6.79 -11.38
C PHE A 16 -0.74 5.34 -10.91
N VAL A 17 -1.69 4.50 -11.35
CA VAL A 17 -1.83 3.12 -10.87
C VAL A 17 -2.39 2.17 -11.94
N ALA A 18 -2.03 0.90 -11.83
CA ALA A 18 -2.72 -0.22 -12.45
C ALA A 18 -3.50 -0.99 -11.36
N GLN A 19 -4.83 -1.00 -11.45
CA GLN A 19 -5.73 -1.58 -10.45
C GLN A 19 -6.48 -2.79 -11.01
N GLY A 20 -6.54 -3.86 -10.21
CA GLY A 20 -7.18 -5.12 -10.53
C GLY A 20 -7.86 -5.78 -9.33
N GLY A 21 -8.54 -6.88 -9.58
CA GLY A 21 -9.32 -7.60 -8.56
C GLY A 21 -10.71 -7.98 -9.05
N ASP A 22 -11.61 -8.16 -8.09
CA ASP A 22 -12.94 -8.77 -8.25
C ASP A 22 -14.01 -7.74 -8.65
N GLN A 23 -13.72 -6.92 -9.67
CA GLN A 23 -14.65 -5.89 -10.14
C GLN A 23 -15.86 -6.52 -10.86
N GLY A 24 -17.05 -6.24 -10.34
CA GLY A 24 -18.31 -6.64 -10.94
C GLY A 24 -19.07 -7.56 -10.00
N GLU A 25 -19.48 -8.73 -10.50
CA GLU A 25 -20.12 -9.75 -9.68
C GLU A 25 -19.08 -10.39 -8.75
N PRO A 26 -19.24 -10.25 -7.41
CA PRO A 26 -18.21 -10.70 -6.49
C PRO A 26 -18.01 -12.22 -6.54
N LYS A 27 -16.82 -12.68 -6.89
CA LYS A 27 -16.44 -14.10 -6.83
C LYS A 27 -16.56 -14.63 -5.41
N LYS A 28 -17.02 -15.86 -5.26
CA LYS A 28 -17.15 -16.49 -3.93
C LYS A 28 -15.78 -16.72 -3.29
N LEU A 29 -15.63 -16.23 -2.06
CA LEU A 29 -14.50 -16.56 -1.18
C LEU A 29 -14.84 -17.84 -0.41
N SER A 30 -13.88 -18.76 -0.32
CA SER A 30 -14.01 -20.02 0.42
C SER A 30 -13.43 -19.92 1.82
N LYS A 31 -12.29 -19.22 1.99
CA LYS A 31 -11.57 -19.19 3.28
C LYS A 31 -11.30 -17.78 3.82
N ALA A 32 -11.06 -16.80 2.94
CA ALA A 32 -10.72 -15.45 3.36
C ALA A 32 -11.96 -14.60 3.69
N LYS A 33 -11.77 -13.61 4.57
CA LYS A 33 -12.74 -12.53 4.75
C LYS A 33 -12.74 -11.64 3.52
N ARG A 34 -13.90 -11.10 3.15
CA ARG A 34 -14.02 -10.18 2.01
C ARG A 34 -13.37 -8.82 2.27
N ALA A 35 -13.49 -8.33 3.49
CA ALA A 35 -12.89 -7.08 3.93
C ALA A 35 -11.92 -7.34 5.07
N VAL A 36 -10.85 -6.56 5.10
CA VAL A 36 -9.84 -6.56 6.16
C VAL A 36 -9.72 -5.16 6.76
N ASP A 37 -9.32 -5.10 8.03
CA ASP A 37 -9.07 -3.83 8.69
C ASP A 37 -7.91 -3.10 8.02
N ALA A 38 -7.99 -1.78 7.99
CA ALA A 38 -6.94 -0.95 7.41
C ALA A 38 -5.64 -0.99 8.22
N GLU A 39 -4.51 -1.07 7.51
CA GLU A 39 -3.16 -1.06 8.07
C GLU A 39 -2.35 0.05 7.40
N PHE A 40 -2.64 1.29 7.78
CA PHE A 40 -2.06 2.49 7.16
C PHE A 40 -0.65 2.82 7.63
N PHE A 41 -0.30 2.41 8.85
CA PHE A 41 1.00 2.58 9.47
C PHE A 41 1.14 1.55 10.59
N TYR A 42 2.37 1.25 10.94
CA TYR A 42 2.71 0.46 12.11
C TYR A 42 3.10 1.39 13.26
N THR A 43 2.43 1.22 14.41
CA THR A 43 2.75 1.93 15.65
C THR A 43 3.71 1.07 16.48
N SER A 44 4.97 1.50 16.59
CA SER A 44 5.99 0.81 17.36
C SER A 44 6.17 1.40 18.75
N LYS A 45 6.53 0.56 19.73
CA LYS A 45 6.90 1.03 21.09
C LYS A 45 8.18 1.86 21.07
N ASN A 46 9.15 1.42 20.27
CA ASN A 46 10.44 2.07 20.07
C ASN A 46 10.58 2.51 18.62
N ARG A 47 11.38 3.54 18.38
CA ARG A 47 11.69 4.01 17.03
C ARG A 47 12.32 2.89 16.19
N LEU A 48 11.76 2.64 15.01
CA LEU A 48 12.35 1.67 14.08
C LEU A 48 13.64 2.22 13.46
N PRO A 49 14.68 1.38 13.29
CA PRO A 49 16.00 1.80 12.79
C PRO A 49 15.99 1.95 11.26
N ILE A 50 15.28 2.97 10.78
CA ILE A 50 15.23 3.30 9.34
C ILE A 50 16.58 3.84 8.85
N THR A 51 17.03 3.35 7.70
CA THR A 51 18.18 3.93 6.98
C THR A 51 17.72 5.24 6.35
N SER A 52 17.88 6.33 7.09
CA SER A 52 17.36 7.65 6.71
C SER A 52 18.08 8.22 5.48
N LEU A 53 17.29 8.72 4.53
CA LEU A 53 17.77 9.60 3.48
C LEU A 53 17.92 10.99 4.09
N LYS A 54 19.15 11.49 4.16
CA LYS A 54 19.49 12.82 4.71
C LYS A 54 19.05 13.93 3.74
N MET A 55 17.74 14.07 3.54
CA MET A 55 17.12 15.03 2.63
C MET A 55 15.82 15.56 3.20
N ILE A 56 15.34 16.66 2.62
CA ILE A 56 14.02 17.22 2.92
C ILE A 56 12.98 16.46 2.10
N ASP A 57 11.98 15.88 2.76
CA ASP A 57 10.79 15.29 2.14
C ASP A 57 9.57 16.15 2.48
N GLY A 58 8.86 16.64 1.46
CA GLY A 58 7.65 17.45 1.64
C GLY A 58 6.46 16.68 2.23
N TYR A 59 6.52 15.34 2.26
CA TYR A 59 5.44 14.48 2.73
C TYR A 59 5.67 13.88 4.13
N ALA A 60 6.92 13.83 4.62
CA ALA A 60 7.23 13.17 5.89
C ALA A 60 8.45 13.77 6.61
N PRO A 61 8.48 13.76 7.96
CA PRO A 61 9.63 14.25 8.72
C PRO A 61 10.91 13.43 8.52
N VAL A 62 10.78 12.11 8.36
CA VAL A 62 11.90 11.20 8.09
C VAL A 62 11.47 10.20 7.03
N THR A 63 12.28 10.04 6.00
CA THR A 63 12.08 9.07 4.91
C THR A 63 13.36 8.27 4.72
N GLY A 64 13.22 7.00 4.37
CA GLY A 64 14.36 6.10 4.28
C GLY A 64 13.97 4.71 3.84
N PHE A 65 14.83 3.75 4.18
CA PHE A 65 14.61 2.35 3.89
C PHE A 65 14.62 1.49 5.16
N LEU A 66 13.74 0.50 5.21
CA LEU A 66 13.72 -0.55 6.24
C LEU A 66 13.51 -1.89 5.53
N ASP A 67 14.43 -2.83 5.72
CA ASP A 67 14.37 -4.18 5.13
C ASP A 67 14.08 -4.20 3.61
N GLY A 68 14.62 -3.22 2.89
CA GLY A 68 14.46 -3.08 1.44
C GLY A 68 13.13 -2.42 0.99
N PHE A 69 12.31 -1.94 1.92
CA PHE A 69 11.11 -1.15 1.63
C PHE A 69 11.37 0.34 1.84
N ALA A 70 10.84 1.16 0.94
CA ALA A 70 10.80 2.61 1.13
C ALA A 70 9.75 2.95 2.19
N VAL A 71 10.19 3.60 3.27
CA VAL A 71 9.36 3.92 4.42
C VAL A 71 9.52 5.37 4.83
N ALA A 72 8.49 5.88 5.48
CA ALA A 72 8.51 7.15 6.17
C ALA A 72 8.11 6.95 7.63
N GLN A 73 8.58 7.85 8.48
CA GLN A 73 8.38 7.78 9.93
C GLN A 73 8.04 9.15 10.49
N SER A 74 7.13 9.15 11.47
CA SER A 74 6.76 10.35 12.22
C SER A 74 7.96 10.93 12.97
N ALA A 75 7.92 12.23 13.28
CA ALA A 75 8.99 12.93 13.97
C ALA A 75 9.32 12.33 15.35
N ASP A 76 8.30 11.80 16.05
CA ASP A 76 8.44 11.10 17.33
C ASP A 76 8.89 9.64 17.20
N GLY A 77 9.00 9.11 15.98
CA GLY A 77 9.44 7.75 15.71
C GLY A 77 8.40 6.66 15.96
N LYS A 78 7.18 7.01 16.39
CA LYS A 78 6.17 6.03 16.80
C LYS A 78 5.45 5.37 15.63
N ASN A 79 5.17 6.13 14.57
CA ASN A 79 4.43 5.64 13.42
C ASN A 79 5.37 5.50 12.23
N THR A 80 5.44 4.31 11.65
CA THR A 80 6.20 4.04 10.42
C THR A 80 5.26 3.48 9.36
N TRP A 81 5.33 3.98 8.13
CA TRP A 81 4.52 3.50 7.01
C TRP A 81 5.36 3.31 5.75
N GLN A 82 4.91 2.41 4.87
CA GLN A 82 5.49 2.29 3.54
C GLN A 82 5.01 3.45 2.67
N THR A 83 5.93 4.08 1.94
CA THR A 83 5.61 5.19 1.05
C THR A 83 5.15 4.68 -0.30
N HIS A 84 4.17 5.35 -0.93
CA HIS A 84 3.72 5.03 -2.28
C HIS A 84 4.71 5.51 -3.36
N CYS A 85 5.89 4.90 -3.38
CA CYS A 85 6.84 4.96 -4.48
C CYS A 85 6.32 4.17 -5.70
N PRO A 86 6.91 4.30 -6.89
CA PRO A 86 6.61 3.41 -8.02
C PRO A 86 6.87 1.93 -7.67
N GLY A 87 6.04 1.03 -8.19
CA GLY A 87 6.17 -0.42 -7.98
C GLY A 87 5.65 -0.90 -6.62
N ILE A 88 4.88 -0.09 -5.90
CA ILE A 88 4.27 -0.47 -4.62
C ILE A 88 2.94 -1.20 -4.86
N PHE A 89 2.74 -2.29 -4.12
CA PHE A 89 1.52 -3.10 -4.13
C PHE A 89 0.64 -2.76 -2.92
N ALA A 90 -0.56 -2.27 -3.19
CA ALA A 90 -1.44 -1.70 -2.18
C ALA A 90 -2.90 -2.10 -2.38
N MET A 91 -3.69 -2.03 -1.31
CA MET A 91 -5.08 -2.47 -1.27
C MET A 91 -5.99 -1.33 -1.73
N ALA A 92 -6.83 -1.55 -2.73
CA ALA A 92 -7.89 -0.60 -3.05
C ALA A 92 -9.02 -0.72 -2.02
N ARG A 93 -9.72 0.39 -1.78
CA ARG A 93 -10.86 0.45 -0.86
C ARG A 93 -11.91 1.43 -1.35
N GLY A 94 -13.13 1.29 -0.86
CA GLY A 94 -14.16 2.32 -0.94
C GLY A 94 -13.90 3.43 0.09
N ASN A 95 -14.92 4.27 0.32
CA ASN A 95 -14.82 5.38 1.27
C ASN A 95 -14.61 4.90 2.71
N GLU A 96 -15.23 3.78 3.08
CA GLU A 96 -15.07 3.17 4.39
C GLU A 96 -13.63 2.68 4.59
N ILE A 97 -13.06 2.98 5.76
CA ILE A 97 -11.65 2.70 6.08
C ILE A 97 -11.35 1.19 5.96
N ASN A 98 -12.22 0.34 6.49
CA ASN A 98 -12.05 -1.12 6.52
C ASN A 98 -12.79 -1.83 5.36
N SER A 99 -12.86 -1.22 4.18
CA SER A 99 -13.53 -1.81 3.00
C SER A 99 -12.61 -2.47 1.99
N GLY A 100 -11.30 -2.41 2.19
CA GLY A 100 -10.33 -3.09 1.32
C GLY A 100 -10.30 -4.59 1.56
N GLY A 101 -10.02 -5.37 0.52
CA GLY A 101 -9.78 -6.81 0.70
C GLY A 101 -9.52 -7.60 -0.59
N THR A 102 -10.30 -7.37 -1.64
CA THR A 102 -10.21 -8.14 -2.90
C THR A 102 -9.63 -7.36 -4.07
N GLU A 103 -9.64 -6.03 -4.01
CA GLU A 103 -9.12 -5.16 -5.06
C GLU A 103 -7.76 -4.62 -4.66
N PHE A 104 -6.80 -4.65 -5.57
CA PHE A 104 -5.43 -4.16 -5.35
C PHE A 104 -4.99 -3.24 -6.48
N TYR A 105 -3.91 -2.51 -6.24
CA TYR A 105 -3.26 -1.75 -7.30
C TYR A 105 -1.74 -1.73 -7.15
N ILE A 106 -1.08 -1.52 -8.28
CA ILE A 106 0.36 -1.25 -8.39
C ILE A 106 0.53 0.21 -8.76
N THR A 107 1.36 0.94 -8.03
CA THR A 107 1.71 2.32 -8.37
C THR A 107 2.67 2.36 -9.56
N LEU A 108 2.38 3.23 -10.53
CA LEU A 108 3.19 3.43 -11.73
C LEU A 108 4.08 4.69 -11.62
N ALA A 109 3.74 5.59 -10.72
CA ALA A 109 4.53 6.77 -10.36
C ALA A 109 4.43 7.02 -8.85
N PRO A 110 5.21 7.96 -8.28
CA PRO A 110 5.07 8.35 -6.88
C PRO A 110 3.70 8.99 -6.62
N VAL A 111 2.95 8.47 -5.64
CA VAL A 111 1.59 8.94 -5.31
C VAL A 111 1.44 9.18 -3.81
N ARG A 112 2.38 9.95 -3.27
CA ARG A 112 2.62 10.15 -1.83
C ARG A 112 1.43 10.69 -1.02
N TYR A 113 0.43 11.29 -1.67
CA TYR A 113 -0.80 11.71 -1.00
C TYR A 113 -1.66 10.53 -0.48
N LEU A 114 -1.42 9.31 -0.99
CA LEU A 114 -2.06 8.08 -0.50
C LEU A 114 -1.39 7.51 0.76
N ASP A 115 -0.20 8.00 1.13
CA ASP A 115 0.47 7.59 2.36
C ASP A 115 -0.46 7.78 3.56
N ARG A 116 -0.47 6.79 4.46
CA ARG A 116 -1.30 6.74 5.66
C ARG A 116 -2.83 6.76 5.43
N ASN A 117 -3.28 6.68 4.18
CA ASN A 117 -4.69 6.61 3.81
C ASN A 117 -5.08 5.28 3.14
N ILE A 118 -4.08 4.52 2.68
CA ILE A 118 -4.24 3.25 2.00
C ILE A 118 -3.22 2.24 2.53
N THR A 119 -3.68 0.98 2.68
CA THR A 119 -2.83 -0.13 3.14
C THR A 119 -1.86 -0.54 2.04
N VAL A 120 -0.56 -0.42 2.32
CA VAL A 120 0.52 -0.93 1.48
C VAL A 120 1.03 -2.24 2.07
N PHE A 121 1.13 -3.28 1.25
CA PHE A 121 1.46 -4.62 1.73
C PHE A 121 2.49 -5.36 0.87
N GLY A 122 3.07 -4.70 -0.13
CA GLY A 122 4.15 -5.29 -0.91
C GLY A 122 4.82 -4.32 -1.87
N ARG A 123 5.81 -4.84 -2.59
CA ARG A 123 6.48 -4.15 -3.69
C ARG A 123 6.81 -5.14 -4.80
N VAL A 124 6.80 -4.67 -6.03
CA VAL A 124 7.25 -5.42 -7.20
C VAL A 124 8.78 -5.49 -7.16
N LEU A 125 9.32 -6.71 -7.25
CA LEU A 125 10.77 -6.96 -7.36
C LEU A 125 11.22 -7.09 -8.81
N HIS A 126 10.34 -7.66 -9.64
CA HIS A 126 10.54 -7.96 -11.04
C HIS A 126 9.18 -7.93 -11.74
N GLY A 127 9.15 -7.43 -12.97
CA GLY A 127 7.92 -7.24 -13.75
C GLY A 127 8.23 -6.74 -15.15
#